data_AF-A0A0W1A3U7-F1
#
_entry.id   AF-A0A0W1A3U7-F1
#
_cell.length_a   1.000
_cell.length_b   1.000
_cell.length_c   1.000
_cell.angle_alpha   90.00
_cell.angle_beta   90.00
_cell.angle_gamma   90.00
#
_symmetry.space_group_name_H-M   'P 1'
#
loop_
_entity.id
_entity.type
_entity.pdbx_description
1 polymer ?
#
loop_
_entity_poly.entity_id
_entity_poly.type
_entity_poly.pdbx_seq_one_letter_code
_entity_poly.pdbx_strand_id
1 'polypeptide(L)'
;MTIKKHRGNLVKTGKSLQIGAQESIVLRDEKAITAVLGNYATKGTDFTGMGADEKKQREDKLYQATKILTDALGAKGLVEHLLSTQLLDIHELQQRLIVYANRSMHYPEENQYYINAVTKLSNAFVSQITLLQKLQGQSQQKVTVEHLHVHQGAQAIVGQVNANNTGVANEK
;
A
#
# COMPACT_ATOMS: atom_id res chain seq x y z
N MET A 1 72.18 -12.10 -18.64
CA MET A 1 71.31 -10.92 -18.40
C MET A 1 69.98 -11.40 -17.86
N THR A 2 69.50 -10.73 -16.83
CA THR A 2 68.68 -11.23 -15.72
C THR A 2 67.16 -11.18 -16.00
N ILE A 3 66.36 -11.89 -15.15
CA ILE A 3 64.95 -11.61 -14.72
C ILE A 3 63.84 -12.22 -15.62
N LYS A 4 62.78 -12.93 -15.17
CA LYS A 4 62.28 -13.49 -13.89
C LYS A 4 61.24 -14.58 -14.22
N LYS A 5 61.07 -15.54 -13.30
CA LYS A 5 60.00 -16.54 -13.24
C LYS A 5 58.78 -15.97 -12.48
N HIS A 6 57.56 -16.08 -13.01
CA HIS A 6 56.26 -15.95 -12.32
C HIS A 6 55.30 -16.90 -13.08
N ARG A 7 54.86 -18.08 -12.59
CA ARG A 7 54.04 -18.41 -11.40
C ARG A 7 52.89 -17.41 -11.18
N GLY A 8 51.66 -17.87 -11.36
CA GLY A 8 50.51 -17.28 -10.66
C GLY A 8 49.19 -17.28 -11.41
N ASN A 9 48.47 -18.38 -11.28
CA ASN A 9 47.02 -18.48 -11.09
C ASN A 9 46.04 -17.84 -12.09
N LEU A 10 45.21 -18.73 -12.65
CA LEU A 10 43.80 -18.46 -12.91
C LEU A 10 43.17 -17.77 -11.67
N VAL A 11 42.88 -16.49 -11.78
CA VAL A 11 41.99 -15.83 -10.83
C VAL A 11 40.56 -16.06 -11.32
N LYS A 12 39.88 -17.01 -10.68
CA LYS A 12 38.42 -17.10 -10.69
C LYS A 12 37.86 -15.80 -10.11
N THR A 13 37.50 -14.82 -10.93
CA THR A 13 36.59 -13.74 -10.51
C THR A 13 35.14 -14.16 -10.73
N GLY A 14 34.79 -15.32 -10.19
CA GLY A 14 33.41 -15.65 -9.82
C GLY A 14 33.19 -15.09 -8.42
N LYS A 15 32.97 -13.78 -8.30
CA LYS A 15 32.46 -13.19 -7.07
C LYS A 15 30.98 -13.54 -7.04
N SER A 16 30.65 -14.74 -6.58
CA SER A 16 29.30 -15.06 -6.12
C SER A 16 28.96 -14.03 -5.05
N LEU A 17 28.17 -13.03 -5.42
CA LEU A 17 27.56 -12.08 -4.49
C LEU A 17 26.71 -12.92 -3.53
N GLN A 18 27.27 -13.23 -2.36
CA GLN A 18 26.49 -13.70 -1.23
C GLN A 18 25.67 -12.51 -0.76
N ILE A 19 24.51 -12.31 -1.38
CA ILE A 19 23.52 -11.34 -0.94
C ILE A 19 22.99 -11.87 0.39
N GLY A 20 23.14 -11.10 1.47
CA GLY A 20 22.62 -11.49 2.77
C GLY A 20 21.10 -11.66 2.74
N ALA A 21 20.53 -12.53 3.59
CA ALA A 21 19.09 -12.81 3.58
C ALA A 21 18.23 -11.53 3.65
N GLN A 22 18.61 -10.56 4.48
CA GLN A 22 17.91 -9.28 4.60
C GLN A 22 17.98 -8.44 3.32
N GLU A 23 19.15 -8.34 2.71
CA GLU A 23 19.37 -7.62 1.44
C GLU A 23 18.61 -8.29 0.29
N SER A 24 18.51 -9.63 0.32
CA SER A 24 17.73 -10.39 -0.65
C SER A 24 16.22 -10.17 -0.52
N ILE A 25 15.72 -9.92 0.70
CA ILE A 25 14.31 -9.60 0.97
C ILE A 25 13.98 -8.19 0.50
N VAL A 26 14.81 -7.20 0.85
CA VAL A 26 14.63 -5.81 0.40
C VAL A 26 14.62 -5.72 -1.13
N LEU A 27 15.56 -6.39 -1.80
CA LEU A 27 15.62 -6.44 -3.26
C LEU A 27 14.40 -7.13 -3.90
N ARG A 28 13.77 -8.09 -3.19
CA ARG A 28 12.52 -8.73 -3.66
C ARG A 28 11.34 -7.76 -3.53
N ASP A 29 11.25 -7.05 -2.42
CA ASP A 29 10.19 -6.08 -2.17
C ASP A 29 10.26 -4.91 -3.16
N GLU A 30 11.45 -4.37 -3.43
CA GLU A 30 11.63 -3.30 -4.42
C GLU A 30 11.20 -3.72 -5.83
N LYS A 31 11.52 -4.95 -6.24
CA LYS A 31 11.10 -5.51 -7.54
C LYS A 31 9.58 -5.70 -7.59
N ALA A 32 8.99 -6.20 -6.51
CA ALA A 32 7.55 -6.38 -6.41
C ALA A 32 6.81 -5.03 -6.46
N ILE A 33 7.29 -4.03 -5.72
CA ILE A 33 6.75 -2.66 -5.75
C ILE A 33 6.86 -2.10 -7.17
N THR A 34 8.02 -2.24 -7.82
CA THR A 34 8.21 -1.76 -9.19
C THR A 34 7.21 -2.39 -10.16
N ALA A 35 6.97 -3.71 -10.04
CA ALA A 35 5.99 -4.41 -10.86
C ALA A 35 4.56 -3.92 -10.59
N VAL A 36 4.18 -3.73 -9.32
CA VAL A 36 2.85 -3.21 -8.94
C VAL A 36 2.62 -1.82 -9.52
N LEU A 37 3.57 -0.90 -9.33
CA LEU A 37 3.44 0.47 -9.83
C LEU A 37 3.48 0.54 -11.35
N GLY A 38 4.33 -0.26 -12.01
CA GLY A 38 4.38 -0.33 -13.47
C GLY A 38 3.09 -0.87 -14.09
N ASN A 39 2.50 -1.91 -13.50
CA ASN A 39 1.22 -2.46 -13.94
C ASN A 39 0.08 -1.44 -13.78
N TYR A 40 0.02 -0.73 -12.65
CA TYR A 40 -0.96 0.34 -12.46
C TYR A 40 -0.74 1.50 -13.44
N ALA A 41 0.50 1.98 -13.58
CA ALA A 41 0.86 3.12 -14.42
C ALA A 41 0.46 2.94 -15.89
N THR A 42 0.55 1.72 -16.39
CA THR A 42 0.30 1.40 -17.80
C THR A 42 -1.12 0.88 -18.05
N LYS A 43 -1.92 0.70 -16.99
CA LYS A 43 -3.30 0.21 -17.06
C LYS A 43 -4.14 1.11 -17.97
N GLY A 44 -4.81 0.51 -18.94
CA GLY A 44 -5.69 1.23 -19.87
C GLY A 44 -4.98 2.18 -20.82
N THR A 45 -3.64 2.19 -20.86
CA THR A 45 -2.87 2.97 -21.84
C THR A 45 -2.73 2.16 -23.12
N ASP A 46 -3.17 2.75 -24.23
CA ASP A 46 -2.91 2.21 -25.55
C ASP A 46 -1.50 2.64 -26.02
N PHE A 47 -0.65 1.65 -26.31
CA PHE A 47 0.70 1.84 -26.84
C PHE A 47 0.80 1.48 -28.34
N THR A 48 -0.32 1.17 -28.98
CA THR A 48 -0.32 0.82 -30.41
C THR A 48 0.19 2.00 -31.25
N GLY A 49 0.99 1.68 -32.27
CA GLY A 49 1.58 2.67 -33.18
C GLY A 49 2.79 3.45 -32.64
N MET A 50 3.22 3.25 -31.38
CA MET A 50 4.40 3.94 -30.82
C MET A 50 5.70 3.21 -31.14
N GLY A 51 6.77 3.98 -31.38
CA GLY A 51 8.14 3.44 -31.46
C GLY A 51 8.64 2.91 -30.12
N ALA A 52 9.63 2.01 -30.11
CA ALA A 52 10.14 1.39 -28.89
C ALA A 52 10.66 2.41 -27.86
N ASP A 53 11.38 3.44 -28.32
CA ASP A 53 11.91 4.50 -27.46
C ASP A 53 10.80 5.40 -26.92
N GLU A 54 9.80 5.72 -27.74
CA GLU A 54 8.64 6.52 -27.33
C GLU A 54 7.80 5.78 -26.29
N LYS A 55 7.54 4.49 -26.53
CA LYS A 55 6.84 3.62 -25.59
C LYS A 55 7.55 3.61 -24.23
N LYS A 56 8.86 3.38 -24.23
CA LYS A 56 9.66 3.37 -22.99
C LYS A 56 9.61 4.70 -22.26
N GLN A 57 9.77 5.83 -22.97
CA GLN A 57 9.67 7.15 -22.37
C GLN A 57 8.29 7.41 -21.75
N ARG A 58 7.23 6.91 -22.39
CA ARG A 58 5.86 7.04 -21.88
C ARG A 58 5.63 6.16 -20.65
N GLU A 59 6.08 4.91 -20.67
CA GLU A 59 6.05 4.01 -19.52
C GLU A 59 6.79 4.60 -18.32
N ASP A 60 8.00 5.13 -18.53
CA ASP A 60 8.79 5.78 -17.48
C ASP A 60 8.05 6.97 -16.87
N LYS A 61 7.46 7.84 -17.71
CA LYS A 61 6.67 9.00 -17.23
C LYS A 61 5.47 8.56 -16.39
N LEU A 62 4.73 7.56 -16.85
CA LEU A 62 3.56 7.03 -16.14
C LEU A 62 3.97 6.40 -14.81
N TYR A 63 5.04 5.60 -14.80
CA TYR A 63 5.59 5.01 -13.59
C TYR A 63 5.98 6.09 -12.57
N GLN A 64 6.69 7.14 -13.00
CA GLN A 64 7.06 8.24 -12.10
C GLN A 64 5.83 8.95 -11.54
N ALA A 65 4.80 9.20 -12.35
CA ALA A 65 3.56 9.80 -11.87
C ALA A 65 2.86 8.93 -10.81
N THR A 66 2.74 7.62 -11.06
CA THR A 66 2.19 6.67 -10.08
C THR A 66 3.02 6.64 -8.80
N LYS A 67 4.35 6.60 -8.92
CA LYS A 67 5.26 6.61 -7.77
C LYS A 67 5.08 7.88 -6.93
N ILE A 68 5.00 9.06 -7.56
CA ILE A 68 4.73 10.33 -6.88
C ILE A 68 3.41 10.27 -6.11
N LEU A 69 2.35 9.71 -6.71
CA LEU A 69 1.05 9.57 -6.05
C LEU A 69 1.10 8.63 -4.84
N THR A 70 1.75 7.46 -4.96
CA THR A 70 1.89 6.52 -3.84
C THR A 70 2.81 7.04 -2.75
N ASP A 71 3.88 7.75 -3.11
CA ASP A 71 4.79 8.43 -2.18
C ASP A 71 4.03 9.53 -1.41
N ALA A 72 3.16 10.30 -2.08
CA ALA A 72 2.32 11.31 -1.45
C ALA A 72 1.26 10.72 -0.50
N LEU A 73 0.81 9.49 -0.75
CA LEU A 73 -0.03 8.70 0.17
C LEU A 73 0.77 8.08 1.33
N GLY A 74 2.10 8.23 1.33
CA GLY A 74 2.99 7.75 2.38
C GLY A 74 3.29 6.25 2.33
N ALA A 75 3.12 5.60 1.18
CA ALA A 75 3.43 4.18 1.02
C ALA A 75 4.94 3.92 1.11
N LYS A 76 5.33 2.90 1.89
CA LYS A 76 6.72 2.50 2.12
C LYS A 76 6.93 1.02 1.83
N GLY A 77 5.97 0.17 2.23
CA GLY A 77 6.02 -1.28 2.03
C GLY A 77 5.22 -1.77 0.82
N LEU A 78 5.44 -3.02 0.42
CA LEU A 78 4.71 -3.65 -0.70
C LEU A 78 3.18 -3.59 -0.51
N VAL A 79 2.69 -3.95 0.67
CA VAL A 79 1.25 -3.95 0.98
C VAL A 79 0.68 -2.53 0.93
N GLU A 80 1.42 -1.53 1.39
CA GLU A 80 1.00 -0.14 1.36
C GLU A 80 0.93 0.40 -0.08
N HIS A 81 1.87 -0.01 -0.95
CA HIS A 81 1.83 0.33 -2.37
C HIS A 81 0.66 -0.35 -3.09
N LEU A 82 0.40 -1.63 -2.81
CA LEU A 82 -0.79 -2.33 -3.33
C LEU A 82 -2.07 -1.60 -2.94
N LEU A 83 -2.23 -1.29 -1.65
CA LEU A 83 -3.40 -0.57 -1.14
C LEU A 83 -3.52 0.83 -1.73
N SER A 84 -2.40 1.53 -1.92
CA SER A 84 -2.37 2.86 -2.55
C SER A 84 -2.80 2.81 -4.01
N THR A 85 -2.31 1.85 -4.80
CA THR A 85 -2.77 1.68 -6.19
C THR A 85 -4.27 1.37 -6.26
N GLN A 86 -4.79 0.58 -5.31
CA GLN A 86 -6.22 0.30 -5.23
C GLN A 86 -7.05 1.55 -4.87
N LEU A 87 -6.57 2.39 -3.96
CA LEU A 87 -7.20 3.67 -3.62
C LEU A 87 -7.30 4.59 -4.85
N LEU A 88 -6.23 4.67 -5.64
CA LEU A 88 -6.22 5.46 -6.88
C LEU A 88 -7.21 4.91 -7.90
N ASP A 89 -7.28 3.58 -8.07
CA ASP A 89 -8.24 2.91 -8.96
C ASP A 89 -9.70 3.17 -8.56
N ILE A 90 -10.00 3.08 -7.26
CA ILE A 90 -11.34 3.37 -6.73
C ILE A 90 -11.70 4.83 -6.98
N HIS A 91 -10.78 5.75 -6.70
CA HIS A 91 -10.99 7.16 -6.95
C HIS A 91 -11.29 7.45 -8.43
N GLU A 92 -10.50 6.89 -9.34
CA GLU A 92 -10.71 7.06 -10.78
C GLU A 92 -12.08 6.54 -11.23
N LEU A 93 -12.44 5.33 -10.79
CA LEU A 93 -13.75 4.74 -11.13
C LEU A 93 -14.90 5.57 -10.55
N GLN A 94 -14.77 6.07 -9.32
CA GLN A 94 -15.75 6.98 -8.72
C GLN A 94 -15.95 8.24 -9.55
N GLN A 95 -14.87 8.92 -9.96
CA GLN A 95 -14.95 10.13 -10.79
C GLN A 95 -15.69 9.86 -12.10
N ARG A 96 -15.43 8.70 -12.74
CA ARG A 96 -16.14 8.28 -13.94
C ARG A 96 -17.63 8.05 -13.67
N LEU A 97 -17.98 7.32 -12.60
CA LEU A 97 -19.38 7.02 -12.25
C LEU A 97 -20.18 8.26 -11.86
N ILE A 98 -19.57 9.25 -11.21
CA ILE A 98 -20.22 10.52 -10.88
C ILE A 98 -20.71 11.24 -12.15
N VAL A 99 -19.92 11.19 -13.23
CA VAL A 99 -20.33 11.76 -14.52
C VAL A 99 -21.57 11.06 -15.07
N TYR A 100 -21.66 9.74 -14.96
CA TYR A 100 -22.85 8.99 -15.38
C TYR A 100 -24.06 9.26 -14.50
N ALA A 101 -23.88 9.33 -13.17
CA ALA A 101 -24.94 9.70 -12.25
C ALA A 101 -25.54 11.08 -12.60
N ASN A 102 -24.68 12.08 -12.84
CA ASN A 102 -25.14 13.42 -13.23
C ASN A 102 -25.90 13.41 -14.56
N ARG A 103 -25.44 12.64 -15.55
CA ARG A 103 -26.09 12.54 -16.87
C ARG A 103 -27.43 11.82 -16.81
N SER A 104 -27.62 10.90 -15.88
CA SER A 104 -28.86 10.13 -15.76
C SER A 104 -29.90 10.77 -14.84
N MET A 105 -29.75 12.04 -14.44
CA MET A 105 -30.64 12.71 -13.46
C MET A 105 -32.14 12.65 -13.79
N HIS A 106 -32.51 12.54 -15.07
CA HIS A 106 -33.90 12.43 -15.52
C HIS A 106 -34.40 10.99 -15.69
N TYR A 107 -33.55 10.01 -15.38
CA TYR A 107 -33.82 8.57 -15.48
C TYR A 107 -33.62 7.95 -14.09
N PRO A 108 -34.68 7.87 -13.26
CA PRO A 108 -34.55 7.59 -11.83
C PRO A 108 -33.87 6.26 -11.51
N GLU A 109 -34.13 5.20 -12.27
CA GLU A 109 -33.57 3.87 -12.01
C GLU A 109 -32.05 3.84 -12.28
N GLU A 110 -31.61 4.38 -13.41
CA GLU A 110 -30.19 4.49 -13.78
C GLU A 110 -29.44 5.45 -12.85
N ASN A 111 -30.05 6.59 -12.52
CA ASN A 111 -29.50 7.53 -11.54
C ASN A 111 -29.27 6.87 -10.19
N GLN A 112 -30.28 6.15 -9.67
CA GLN A 112 -30.15 5.43 -8.42
C GLN A 112 -29.06 4.36 -8.48
N TYR A 113 -28.94 3.64 -9.60
CA TYR A 113 -27.87 2.66 -9.81
C TYR A 113 -26.48 3.29 -9.68
N TYR A 114 -26.22 4.39 -10.41
CA TYR A 114 -24.92 5.06 -10.37
C TYR A 114 -24.62 5.70 -9.00
N ILE A 115 -25.60 6.35 -8.38
CA ILE A 115 -25.46 6.92 -7.03
C ILE A 115 -25.12 5.83 -6.01
N ASN A 116 -25.80 4.68 -6.08
CA ASN A 116 -25.52 3.53 -5.21
C ASN A 116 -24.11 2.97 -5.43
N ALA A 117 -23.67 2.87 -6.69
CA ALA A 117 -22.32 2.41 -7.02
C ALA A 117 -21.24 3.39 -6.49
N VAL A 118 -21.42 4.69 -6.70
CA VAL A 118 -20.53 5.74 -6.16
C VAL A 118 -20.47 5.65 -4.64
N THR A 119 -21.61 5.51 -3.96
CA THR A 119 -21.69 5.40 -2.50
C THR A 119 -20.91 4.18 -1.97
N LYS A 120 -21.05 3.03 -2.62
CA LYS A 120 -20.30 1.81 -2.26
C LYS A 120 -18.79 2.01 -2.40
N LEU A 121 -18.35 2.61 -3.51
CA LEU A 121 -16.94 2.92 -3.72
C LEU A 121 -16.42 3.96 -2.69
N SER A 122 -17.24 4.93 -2.29
CA SER A 122 -16.86 5.92 -1.26
C SER A 122 -16.64 5.26 0.09
N ASN A 123 -17.51 4.34 0.48
CA ASN A 123 -17.34 3.58 1.71
C ASN A 123 -16.10 2.68 1.66
N ALA A 124 -15.82 2.07 0.51
CA ALA A 124 -14.60 1.28 0.30
C ALA A 124 -13.34 2.16 0.39
N PHE A 125 -13.35 3.33 -0.24
CA PHE A 125 -12.24 4.30 -0.18
C PHE A 125 -11.92 4.71 1.27
N VAL A 126 -12.94 5.07 2.06
CA VAL A 126 -12.78 5.41 3.48
C VAL A 126 -12.21 4.24 4.29
N SER A 127 -12.67 3.02 4.01
CA SER A 127 -12.17 1.81 4.69
C SER A 127 -10.70 1.55 4.36
N GLN A 128 -10.31 1.72 3.10
CA GLN A 128 -8.94 1.50 2.63
C GLN A 128 -7.98 2.58 3.14
N ILE A 129 -8.36 3.86 3.13
CA ILE A 129 -7.48 4.92 3.66
C ILE A 129 -7.28 4.76 5.17
N THR A 130 -8.31 4.33 5.90
CA THR A 130 -8.19 4.00 7.33
C THR A 130 -7.24 2.83 7.57
N LEU A 131 -7.32 1.79 6.73
CA LEU A 131 -6.39 0.66 6.79
C LEU A 131 -4.95 1.10 6.47
N LEU A 132 -4.76 1.96 5.49
CA LEU A 132 -3.44 2.51 5.14
C LEU A 132 -2.85 3.30 6.32
N GLN A 133 -3.63 4.18 6.94
CA GLN A 133 -3.22 4.92 8.13
C GLN A 133 -2.85 4.00 9.31
N LYS A 134 -3.58 2.88 9.47
CA LYS A 134 -3.25 1.84 10.47
C LYS A 134 -1.90 1.17 10.18
N LEU A 135 -1.65 0.78 8.93
CA LEU A 135 -0.37 0.19 8.50
C LEU A 135 0.80 1.16 8.73
N GLN A 136 0.57 2.46 8.50
CA GLN A 136 1.53 3.53 8.73
C GLN A 136 1.75 3.89 10.21
N GLY A 137 1.06 3.21 11.14
CA GLY A 137 1.19 3.44 12.58
C GLY A 137 0.45 4.68 13.09
N GLN A 138 -0.34 5.36 12.26
CA GLN A 138 -1.08 6.58 12.66
C GLN A 138 -2.30 6.28 13.56
N SER A 139 -2.70 5.00 13.67
CA SER A 139 -3.86 4.55 14.46
C SER A 139 -3.49 3.96 15.83
N GLN A 140 -2.23 4.11 16.30
CA GLN A 140 -1.86 3.58 17.62
C GLN A 140 -2.21 4.56 18.73
N GLN A 141 -3.13 4.17 19.61
CA GLN A 141 -3.31 4.86 20.90
C GLN A 141 -2.08 4.57 21.77
N LYS A 142 -1.14 5.52 21.83
CA LYS A 142 0.03 5.41 22.68
C LYS A 142 -0.34 5.79 24.12
N VAL A 143 -0.47 4.81 25.00
CA VAL A 143 -0.60 5.03 26.46
C VAL A 143 0.78 4.83 27.08
N THR A 144 1.34 5.88 27.67
CA THR A 144 2.60 5.80 28.44
C THR A 144 2.27 5.96 29.91
N VAL A 145 2.65 4.98 30.72
CA VAL A 145 2.48 5.01 32.18
C VAL A 145 3.85 5.24 32.81
N GLU A 146 4.04 6.36 33.49
CA GLU A 146 5.35 6.73 34.04
C GLU A 146 5.52 6.32 35.51
N HIS A 147 4.46 6.41 36.33
CA HIS A 147 4.48 5.99 37.73
C HIS A 147 3.13 5.38 38.12
N LEU A 148 3.13 4.10 38.52
CA LEU A 148 1.95 3.39 38.99
C LEU A 148 2.29 2.64 40.28
N HIS A 149 1.67 3.04 41.40
CA HIS A 149 1.72 2.29 42.65
C HIS A 149 0.51 1.35 42.72
N VAL A 150 0.75 0.05 42.75
CA VAL A 150 -0.28 -0.97 42.97
C VAL A 150 -0.11 -1.51 44.38
N HIS A 151 -1.11 -1.28 45.23
CA HIS A 151 -1.11 -1.74 46.61
C HIS A 151 -1.47 -3.22 46.71
N GLN A 152 -1.16 -3.86 47.85
CA GLN A 152 -1.56 -5.26 48.07
C GLN A 152 -3.06 -5.45 47.88
N GLY A 153 -3.44 -6.41 47.04
CA GLY A 153 -4.82 -6.70 46.69
C GLY A 153 -5.41 -5.88 45.54
N ALA A 154 -4.69 -4.87 45.01
CA ALA A 154 -5.13 -4.10 43.85
C ALA A 154 -4.62 -4.70 42.53
N GLN A 155 -5.42 -4.56 41.46
CA GLN A 155 -5.02 -4.87 40.08
C GLN A 155 -5.21 -3.63 39.22
N ALA A 156 -4.18 -3.28 38.45
CA ALA A 156 -4.26 -2.22 37.47
C ALA A 156 -4.42 -2.82 36.08
N ILE A 157 -5.31 -2.25 35.28
CA ILE A 157 -5.59 -2.68 33.91
C ILE A 157 -5.22 -1.53 32.96
N VAL A 158 -4.40 -1.82 31.96
CA VAL A 158 -4.06 -0.90 30.86
C VAL A 158 -4.53 -1.54 29.55
N GLY A 159 -5.49 -0.93 28.89
CA GLY A 159 -6.08 -1.43 27.64
C GLY A 159 -7.58 -1.18 27.54
N GLN A 160 -8.20 -1.66 26.48
CA GLN A 160 -9.64 -1.54 26.26
C GLN A 160 -10.40 -2.52 27.20
N VAL A 161 -11.18 -1.98 28.13
CA VAL A 161 -12.00 -2.77 29.07
C VAL A 161 -13.43 -2.89 28.53
N ASN A 162 -13.81 -4.07 28.04
CA ASN A 162 -15.19 -4.37 27.67
C ASN A 162 -15.89 -5.00 28.89
N ALA A 163 -16.64 -4.20 29.65
CA ALA A 163 -17.45 -4.70 30.76
C ALA A 163 -18.73 -5.35 30.21
N ASN A 164 -18.75 -6.67 30.09
CA ASN A 164 -19.97 -7.42 29.78
C ASN A 164 -20.88 -7.39 31.01
N ASN A 165 -21.79 -6.41 31.06
CA ASN A 165 -22.73 -6.26 32.16
C ASN A 165 -23.89 -7.26 32.00
N THR A 166 -23.62 -8.56 32.19
CA THR A 166 -24.68 -9.56 32.39
C THR A 166 -25.14 -9.48 33.84
N GLY A 167 -26.00 -8.50 34.11
CA GLY A 167 -26.74 -8.43 35.37
C GLY A 167 -27.68 -9.63 35.46
N VAL A 168 -27.35 -10.59 36.32
CA VAL A 168 -28.29 -11.64 36.73
C VAL A 168 -29.31 -10.96 37.63
N ALA A 169 -30.48 -10.65 37.07
CA ALA A 169 -31.66 -10.29 37.84
C ALA A 169 -32.10 -11.55 38.62
N ASN A 170 -31.85 -11.56 39.93
CA ASN A 170 -32.44 -12.56 40.82
C ASN A 170 -33.87 -12.12 41.13
N GLU A 171 -34.85 -12.82 40.55
CA GLU A 171 -36.24 -12.79 41.00
C GLU A 171 -36.33 -13.45 42.39
N LYS A 172 -37.09 -12.80 43.28
CA LYS A 172 -37.66 -13.39 44.49
C LYS A 172 -39.17 -13.23 44.41
#